data_AF-A0AA40TM93-F1
#
_entry.id   AF-A0AA40TM93-F1
#
_cell.length_a   1.000
_cell.length_b   1.000
_cell.length_c   1.000
_cell.angle_alpha   90.00
_cell.angle_beta   90.00
_cell.angle_gamma   90.00
#
_symmetry.space_group_name_H-M   'P 1'
#
loop_
_entity.id
_entity.type
_entity.pdbx_description
1 polymer ?
#
loop_
_entity_poly.entity_id
_entity_poly.type
_entity_poly.pdbx_seq_one_letter_code
_entity_poly.pdbx_strand_id
1 'polypeptide(L)'
;MSQHNLSQATTAILSSLLMDVKNGNIRRCESLGMSLEEIRALSQLSLDELHYLSQSHVSVLDVSLNHENFWLMLNQARNEQKRMLMIDRALELGGSMELIDKYFGLSPSEVSARRRLMGIESRQGRTQSLTEPQDSALWIEWKAAGLSSPDSHQALEAMMLAAEQHGLSLTAVWSRVCQWCRETTPSRKSESQQRKEA
;
A
#
# COMPACT_ATOMS: atom_id res chain seq x y z
N MET A 1 18.74 -5.10 30.27
CA MET A 1 17.85 -3.97 29.93
C MET A 1 17.24 -3.47 31.22
N SER A 2 17.45 -2.20 31.55
CA SER A 2 17.26 -1.63 32.89
C SER A 2 15.81 -1.77 33.39
N GLN A 3 15.66 -2.31 34.60
CA GLN A 3 14.38 -2.50 35.31
C GLN A 3 13.52 -1.23 35.38
N HIS A 4 14.15 -0.05 35.29
CA HIS A 4 13.49 1.25 35.24
C HIS A 4 12.61 1.47 34.00
N ASN A 5 12.90 0.81 32.87
CA ASN A 5 12.07 0.90 31.66
C ASN A 5 10.79 0.05 31.78
N LEU A 6 10.87 -1.07 32.51
CA LEU A 6 9.74 -1.99 32.68
C LEU A 6 8.67 -1.37 33.59
N SER A 7 9.11 -0.67 34.63
CA SER A 7 8.21 -0.02 35.57
C SER A 7 7.50 1.19 34.96
N GLN A 8 8.21 2.00 34.15
CA GLN A 8 7.61 3.07 33.34
C GLN A 8 6.61 2.54 32.32
N ALA A 9 6.94 1.46 31.61
CA ALA A 9 6.01 0.82 30.68
C ALA A 9 4.76 0.29 31.40
N THR A 10 4.92 -0.29 32.59
CA THR A 10 3.81 -0.77 33.40
C THR A 10 2.86 0.35 33.80
N THR A 11 3.40 1.49 34.27
CA THR A 11 2.57 2.66 34.61
C THR A 11 1.83 3.21 33.39
N ALA A 12 2.51 3.32 32.24
CA ALA A 12 1.88 3.80 31.01
C ALA A 12 0.73 2.89 30.55
N ILE A 13 0.91 1.57 30.64
CA ILE A 13 -0.11 0.59 30.28
C ILE A 13 -1.28 0.65 31.27
N LEU A 14 -1.03 0.63 32.57
CA LEU A 14 -2.08 0.73 33.60
C LEU A 14 -2.88 2.04 33.48
N SER A 15 -2.22 3.17 33.24
CA SER A 15 -2.89 4.45 33.01
C SER A 15 -3.72 4.44 31.73
N SER A 16 -3.23 3.83 30.65
CA SER A 16 -4.02 3.66 29.42
C SER A 16 -5.25 2.80 29.65
N LEU A 17 -5.11 1.69 30.38
CA LEU A 17 -6.23 0.80 30.73
C LEU A 17 -7.24 1.51 31.63
N LEU A 18 -6.78 2.30 32.60
CA LEU A 18 -7.66 3.13 33.41
C LEU A 18 -8.47 4.10 32.55
N MET A 19 -7.84 4.75 31.56
CA MET A 19 -8.52 5.65 30.63
C MET A 19 -9.54 4.89 29.77
N ASP A 20 -9.20 3.70 29.29
CA ASP A 20 -10.14 2.82 28.58
C ASP A 20 -11.36 2.48 29.45
N VAL A 21 -11.17 2.16 30.74
CA VAL A 21 -12.27 1.91 31.68
C VAL A 21 -13.12 3.16 31.91
N LYS A 22 -12.51 4.35 32.08
CA LYS A 22 -13.24 5.62 32.24
C LYS A 22 -14.04 5.98 30.99
N ASN A 23 -13.56 5.61 29.80
CA ASN A 23 -14.25 5.80 28.53
C ASN A 23 -15.32 4.73 28.24
N GLY A 24 -15.49 3.73 29.11
CA GLY A 24 -16.46 2.64 28.94
C GLY A 24 -15.98 1.48 28.05
N ASN A 25 -14.70 1.44 27.68
CA ASN A 25 -14.10 0.39 26.84
C ASN A 25 -13.74 -0.89 27.64
N ILE A 26 -14.68 -1.40 28.45
CA ILE A 26 -14.45 -2.56 29.34
C ILE A 26 -14.04 -3.81 28.54
N ARG A 27 -14.64 -4.02 27.36
CA ARG A 27 -14.34 -5.16 26.47
C ARG A 27 -12.87 -5.23 26.05
N ARG A 28 -12.19 -4.08 25.97
CA ARG A 28 -10.77 -4.02 25.62
C ARG A 28 -9.91 -4.55 26.76
N CYS A 29 -10.26 -4.24 28.00
CA CYS A 29 -9.57 -4.76 29.19
C CYS A 29 -9.76 -6.28 29.31
N GLU A 30 -10.99 -6.77 29.06
CA GLU A 30 -11.28 -8.22 29.01
C GLU A 30 -10.48 -8.94 27.91
N SER A 31 -10.35 -8.33 26.73
CA SER A 31 -9.56 -8.90 25.63
C SER A 31 -8.06 -8.99 25.92
N LEU A 32 -7.57 -8.23 26.90
CA LEU A 32 -6.20 -8.28 27.41
C LEU A 32 -6.03 -9.30 28.54
N GLY A 33 -7.10 -10.02 28.90
CA GLY A 33 -7.08 -11.07 29.92
C GLY A 33 -7.45 -10.60 31.32
N MET A 34 -7.89 -9.35 31.51
CA MET A 34 -8.33 -8.88 32.82
C MET A 34 -9.71 -9.44 33.18
N SER A 35 -9.84 -9.90 34.42
CA SER A 35 -11.12 -10.22 35.03
C SER A 35 -11.90 -8.96 35.41
N LEU A 36 -13.21 -9.10 35.59
CA LEU A 36 -14.09 -7.99 36.01
C LEU A 36 -13.68 -7.42 37.38
N GLU A 37 -13.13 -8.25 38.28
CA GLU A 37 -12.64 -7.81 39.59
C GLU A 37 -11.40 -6.92 39.46
N GLU A 38 -10.44 -7.32 38.62
CA GLU A 38 -9.24 -6.53 38.33
C GLU A 38 -9.59 -5.21 37.64
N ILE A 39 -10.56 -5.20 36.74
CA ILE A 39 -11.03 -3.97 36.07
C ILE A 39 -11.65 -3.01 37.09
N ARG A 40 -12.43 -3.51 38.06
CA ARG A 40 -13.00 -2.69 39.14
C ARG A 40 -11.91 -2.14 40.05
N ALA A 41 -10.95 -2.98 40.45
CA ALA A 41 -9.81 -2.56 41.26
C ALA A 41 -8.99 -1.46 40.55
N LEU A 42 -8.73 -1.62 39.25
CA LEU A 42 -8.07 -0.61 38.44
C LEU A 42 -8.84 0.72 38.42
N SER A 43 -10.18 0.68 38.32
CA SER A 43 -11.02 1.88 38.27
C SER A 43 -11.05 2.71 39.57
N GLN A 44 -10.70 2.07 40.69
CA GLN A 44 -10.68 2.62 42.05
C GLN A 44 -9.27 2.94 42.54
N LEU A 45 -8.26 2.65 41.74
CA LEU A 45 -6.86 2.75 42.11
C LEU A 45 -6.48 4.21 42.44
N SER A 46 -5.89 4.41 43.61
CA SER A 46 -5.41 5.72 44.05
C SER A 46 -4.06 6.09 43.42
N LEU A 47 -3.69 7.36 43.51
CA LEU A 47 -2.39 7.84 43.01
C LEU A 47 -1.21 7.19 43.76
N ASP A 48 -1.38 6.95 45.07
CA ASP A 48 -0.34 6.35 45.91
C ASP A 48 -0.15 4.86 45.58
N GLU A 49 -1.24 4.13 45.32
CA GLU A 49 -1.18 2.74 44.87
C GLU A 49 -0.57 2.62 43.46
N LEU A 50 -0.90 3.55 42.55
CA LEU A 50 -0.28 3.61 41.23
C LEU A 50 1.22 3.89 41.33
N HIS A 51 1.61 4.80 42.23
CA HIS A 51 3.01 5.11 42.49
C HIS A 51 3.75 3.89 43.07
N TYR A 52 3.14 3.18 44.02
CA TYR A 52 3.69 1.96 44.58
C TYR A 52 3.92 0.87 43.52
N LEU A 53 2.94 0.63 42.65
CA LEU A 53 3.07 -0.30 41.53
C LEU A 53 4.16 0.14 40.53
N SER A 54 4.33 1.45 40.30
CA SER A 54 5.36 2.01 39.42
C SER A 54 6.79 1.85 39.96
N GLN A 55 6.95 1.62 41.26
CA GLN A 55 8.24 1.43 41.93
C GLN A 55 8.52 -0.04 42.24
N SER A 56 7.55 -0.93 42.04
CA SER A 56 7.71 -2.36 42.28
C SER A 56 8.76 -2.98 41.35
N HIS A 57 9.59 -3.86 41.91
CA HIS A 57 10.55 -4.68 41.16
C HIS A 57 9.90 -5.93 40.53
N VAL A 58 8.62 -6.19 40.81
CA VAL A 58 7.86 -7.32 40.27
C VAL A 58 7.02 -6.83 39.09
N SER A 59 7.17 -7.46 37.93
CA SER A 59 6.36 -7.15 36.75
C SER A 59 4.93 -7.64 36.97
N VAL A 60 3.97 -6.73 36.93
CA VAL A 60 2.52 -7.04 36.95
C VAL A 60 2.03 -7.46 35.56
N LEU A 61 2.84 -7.20 34.52
CA LEU A 61 2.49 -7.43 33.12
C LEU A 61 3.47 -8.42 32.48
N ASP A 62 2.94 -9.36 31.70
CA ASP A 62 3.70 -10.19 30.78
C ASP A 62 3.37 -9.76 29.34
N VAL A 63 4.26 -8.97 28.73
CA VAL A 63 4.07 -8.45 27.38
C VAL A 63 4.78 -9.38 26.41
N SER A 64 4.00 -10.21 25.72
CA SER A 64 4.50 -11.04 24.62
C SER A 64 4.20 -10.41 23.27
N LEU A 65 5.19 -10.42 22.38
CA LEU A 65 5.00 -9.99 20.99
C LEU A 65 4.59 -11.21 20.15
N ASN A 66 3.46 -11.12 19.45
CA ASN A 66 3.16 -12.08 18.39
C ASN A 66 4.08 -11.79 17.19
N HIS A 67 5.20 -12.52 17.11
CA HIS A 67 6.22 -12.31 16.09
C HIS A 67 5.69 -12.52 14.67
N GLU A 68 4.79 -13.49 14.46
CA GLU A 68 4.23 -13.78 13.14
C GLU A 68 3.37 -12.60 12.64
N ASN A 69 2.40 -12.17 13.45
CA ASN A 69 1.54 -11.03 13.12
C ASN A 69 2.34 -9.75 12.96
N PHE A 70 3.37 -9.53 13.79
CA PHE A 70 4.25 -8.39 13.65
C PHE A 70 4.90 -8.34 12.27
N TRP A 71 5.53 -9.43 11.83
CA TRP A 71 6.18 -9.47 10.52
C TRP A 71 5.18 -9.39 9.36
N LEU A 72 4.00 -10.00 9.50
CA LEU A 72 2.92 -9.89 8.51
C LEU A 72 2.47 -8.43 8.34
N MET A 73 2.13 -7.75 9.42
CA MET A 73 1.70 -6.34 9.39
C MET A 73 2.82 -5.43 8.87
N LEU A 74 4.07 -5.67 9.28
CA LEU A 74 5.21 -4.88 8.82
C LEU A 74 5.42 -5.03 7.30
N ASN A 75 5.32 -6.24 6.77
CA ASN A 75 5.43 -6.49 5.34
C ASN A 75 4.26 -5.89 4.57
N GLN A 76 3.04 -5.96 5.11
CA GLN A 76 1.87 -5.31 4.53
C GLN A 76 2.05 -3.78 4.47
N ALA A 77 2.50 -3.16 5.56
CA ALA A 77 2.75 -1.72 5.61
C ALA A 77 3.82 -1.29 4.59
N ARG A 78 4.90 -2.07 4.46
CA ARG A 78 5.95 -1.82 3.46
C ARG A 78 5.44 -1.97 2.02
N ASN A 79 4.62 -2.98 1.75
CA ASN A 79 4.03 -3.19 0.43
C ASN A 79 3.07 -2.06 0.07
N GLU A 80 2.25 -1.60 1.02
CA GLU A 80 1.35 -0.48 0.82
C GLU A 80 2.13 0.82 0.57
N GLN A 81 3.22 1.06 1.31
CA GLN A 81 4.09 2.20 1.06
C GLN A 81 4.70 2.17 -0.34
N LYS A 82 5.19 1.01 -0.80
CA LYS A 82 5.70 0.84 -2.18
C LYS A 82 4.61 1.10 -3.21
N ARG A 83 3.40 0.57 -2.99
CA ARG A 83 2.24 0.80 -3.86
C ARG A 83 1.91 2.29 -3.94
N MET A 84 1.92 3.00 -2.82
CA MET A 84 1.70 4.44 -2.78
C MET A 84 2.74 5.20 -3.60
N LEU A 85 4.03 4.91 -3.42
CA LEU A 85 5.10 5.56 -4.19
C LEU A 85 4.99 5.29 -5.70
N MET A 86 4.60 4.07 -6.10
CA MET A 86 4.37 3.76 -7.51
C MET A 86 3.20 4.55 -8.10
N ILE A 87 2.12 4.75 -7.35
CA ILE A 87 1.00 5.57 -7.81
C ILE A 87 1.44 7.03 -7.99
N ASP A 88 2.15 7.59 -7.00
CA ASP A 88 2.64 8.98 -7.08
C ASP A 88 3.53 9.17 -8.32
N ARG A 89 4.50 8.26 -8.51
CA ARG A 89 5.37 8.26 -9.68
C ARG A 89 4.59 8.14 -10.99
N ALA A 90 3.60 7.25 -11.06
CA ALA A 90 2.77 7.08 -12.25
C ALA A 90 1.94 8.34 -12.56
N LEU A 91 1.47 9.06 -11.54
CA LEU A 91 0.74 10.32 -11.70
C LEU A 91 1.66 11.46 -12.17
N GLU A 92 2.86 11.58 -11.60
CA GLU A 92 3.88 12.57 -12.00
C GLU A 92 4.28 12.41 -13.46
N LEU A 93 4.44 11.17 -13.92
CA LEU A 93 4.73 10.86 -15.32
C LEU A 93 3.53 11.03 -16.26
N GLY A 94 2.40 11.54 -15.78
CA GLY A 94 1.22 11.79 -16.61
C GLY A 94 0.45 10.52 -16.98
N GLY A 95 0.39 9.55 -16.08
CA GLY A 95 -0.47 8.37 -16.21
C GLY A 95 -1.95 8.75 -16.25
N SER A 96 -2.70 8.17 -17.18
CA SER A 96 -4.13 8.44 -17.39
C SER A 96 -4.99 7.84 -16.27
N MET A 97 -6.25 8.28 -16.15
CA MET A 97 -7.18 7.66 -15.21
C MET A 97 -7.39 6.16 -15.49
N GLU A 98 -7.47 5.78 -16.77
CA GLU A 98 -7.60 4.38 -17.19
C GLU A 98 -6.37 3.53 -16.78
N LEU A 99 -5.17 4.07 -16.91
CA LEU A 99 -3.94 3.40 -16.50
C LEU A 99 -3.93 3.20 -14.98
N ILE A 100 -4.22 4.26 -14.23
CA ILE A 100 -4.19 4.20 -12.76
C ILE A 100 -5.26 3.26 -12.21
N ASP A 101 -6.47 3.27 -12.79
CA ASP A 101 -7.52 2.32 -12.46
C ASP A 101 -7.10 0.88 -12.77
N LYS A 102 -6.51 0.64 -13.95
CA LYS A 102 -6.05 -0.70 -14.35
C LYS A 102 -5.02 -1.32 -13.39
N TYR A 103 -4.00 -0.56 -12.98
CA TYR A 103 -2.93 -1.10 -12.14
C TYR A 103 -3.22 -1.05 -10.65
N PHE A 104 -4.00 -0.06 -10.20
CA PHE A 104 -4.15 0.23 -8.77
C PHE A 104 -5.59 0.24 -8.28
N GLY A 105 -6.59 0.17 -9.17
CA GLY A 105 -8.02 0.15 -8.84
C GLY A 105 -8.53 1.45 -8.22
N LEU A 106 -7.85 2.58 -8.47
CA LEU A 106 -8.28 3.87 -7.93
C LEU A 106 -9.37 4.48 -8.81
N SER A 107 -10.42 4.94 -8.15
CA SER A 107 -11.51 5.67 -8.80
C SER A 107 -11.08 7.05 -9.32
N PRO A 108 -11.78 7.63 -10.31
CA PRO A 108 -11.46 8.95 -10.85
C PRO A 108 -11.43 10.08 -9.80
N SER A 109 -12.26 9.99 -8.75
CA SER A 109 -12.28 10.96 -7.65
C SER A 109 -11.03 10.87 -6.80
N GLU A 110 -10.56 9.66 -6.48
CA GLU A 110 -9.32 9.42 -5.73
C GLU A 110 -8.09 9.91 -6.52
N VAL A 111 -8.03 9.59 -7.82
CA VAL A 111 -6.97 10.07 -8.71
C VAL A 111 -6.95 11.59 -8.77
N SER A 112 -8.11 12.23 -8.92
CA SER A 112 -8.21 13.69 -8.97
C SER A 112 -7.82 14.34 -7.65
N ALA A 113 -8.24 13.78 -6.52
CA ALA A 113 -7.84 14.27 -5.21
C ALA A 113 -6.33 14.17 -5.00
N ARG A 114 -5.72 13.04 -5.38
CA ARG A 114 -4.29 12.81 -5.25
C ARG A 114 -3.45 13.73 -6.12
N ARG A 115 -3.84 13.93 -7.40
CA ARG A 115 -3.18 14.92 -8.27
C ARG A 115 -3.20 16.32 -7.69
N ARG A 116 -4.34 16.75 -7.11
CA ARG A 116 -4.43 18.05 -6.43
C ARG A 116 -3.49 18.15 -5.23
N LEU A 117 -3.39 17.10 -4.42
CA LEU A 117 -2.46 17.06 -3.28
C LEU A 117 -1.00 17.15 -3.71
N MET A 118 -0.65 16.55 -4.85
CA MET A 118 0.70 16.58 -5.42
C MET A 118 1.00 17.88 -6.21
N GLY A 119 0.03 18.79 -6.35
CA GLY A 119 0.21 20.00 -7.17
C GLY A 119 0.33 19.73 -8.68
N ILE A 120 -0.06 18.54 -9.14
CA ILE A 120 -0.03 18.18 -10.56
C ILE A 120 -1.21 18.88 -11.24
N GLU A 121 -0.91 19.88 -12.06
CA GLU A 121 -1.93 20.52 -12.89
C GLU A 121 -2.48 19.51 -13.91
N SER A 122 -3.82 19.40 -13.96
CA SER A 122 -4.47 18.54 -14.94
C SER A 122 -4.25 19.13 -16.33
N ARG A 123 -3.26 18.60 -17.06
CA ARG A 123 -2.99 19.00 -18.44
C ARG A 123 -4.18 18.60 -19.31
N GLN A 124 -5.07 19.55 -19.57
CA GLN A 124 -6.19 19.36 -20.47
C GLN A 124 -5.65 19.28 -21.91
N GLY A 125 -5.83 18.14 -22.57
CA GLY A 125 -5.41 17.94 -23.95
C GLY A 125 -5.17 16.47 -24.29
N ARG A 126 -5.07 16.16 -25.60
CA ARG A 126 -4.67 14.82 -26.05
C ARG A 126 -3.20 14.61 -25.68
N THR A 127 -2.90 13.43 -25.13
CA THR A 127 -1.52 12.98 -24.95
C THR A 127 -0.79 13.06 -26.29
N GLN A 128 0.36 13.73 -26.35
CA GLN A 128 1.14 13.81 -27.58
C GLN A 128 1.59 12.40 -27.99
N SER A 129 1.37 12.05 -29.25
CA SER A 129 1.85 10.80 -29.82
C SER A 129 3.37 10.80 -29.87
N LEU A 130 3.98 9.65 -29.60
CA LEU A 130 5.43 9.47 -29.73
C LEU A 130 5.89 9.76 -31.17
N THR A 131 7.02 10.43 -31.31
CA THR A 131 7.72 10.54 -32.58
C THR A 131 8.35 9.19 -32.97
N GLU A 132 8.59 8.98 -34.26
CA GLU A 132 9.24 7.75 -34.76
C GLU A 132 10.56 7.35 -34.05
N PRO A 133 11.51 8.28 -33.77
CA PRO A 133 12.71 7.93 -33.01
C PRO A 133 12.39 7.52 -31.55
N GLN A 134 11.42 8.16 -30.91
CA GLN A 134 11.00 7.81 -29.55
C GLN A 134 10.31 6.44 -29.50
N ASP A 135 9.50 6.12 -30.51
CA ASP A 135 8.80 4.84 -30.63
C ASP A 135 9.80 3.68 -30.79
N SER A 136 10.80 3.86 -31.66
CA SER A 136 11.84 2.85 -31.87
C SER A 136 12.73 2.64 -30.64
N ALA A 137 13.12 3.71 -29.94
CA ALA A 137 13.89 3.61 -28.69
C ALA A 137 13.11 2.86 -27.60
N LEU A 138 11.84 3.21 -27.41
CA LEU A 138 10.95 2.57 -26.45
C LEU A 138 10.77 1.07 -26.76
N TRP A 139 10.66 0.71 -28.04
CA TRP A 139 10.51 -0.70 -28.45
C TRP A 139 11.75 -1.54 -28.09
N ILE A 140 12.94 -1.00 -28.29
CA ILE A 140 14.20 -1.68 -27.94
C ILE A 140 14.28 -1.93 -26.44
N GLU A 141 13.96 -0.93 -25.62
CA GLU A 141 13.93 -1.05 -24.16
C GLU A 141 12.89 -2.05 -23.68
N TRP A 142 11.68 -2.00 -24.24
CA TRP A 142 10.61 -2.94 -23.92
C TRP A 142 11.01 -4.38 -24.25
N LYS A 143 11.61 -4.61 -25.43
CA LYS A 143 12.12 -5.94 -25.79
C LYS A 143 13.25 -6.40 -24.87
N ALA A 144 14.16 -5.49 -24.51
CA ALA A 144 15.27 -5.81 -23.60
C ALA A 144 14.78 -6.21 -22.21
N ALA A 145 13.64 -5.66 -21.76
CA ALA A 145 13.00 -6.06 -20.50
C ALA A 145 12.44 -7.49 -20.52
N GLY A 146 12.28 -8.12 -21.69
CA GLY A 146 11.83 -9.50 -21.83
C GLY A 146 10.37 -9.74 -21.42
N LEU A 147 9.56 -8.68 -21.36
CA LEU A 147 8.17 -8.74 -20.88
C LEU A 147 7.21 -9.01 -22.04
N SER A 148 6.30 -9.97 -21.84
CA SER A 148 5.32 -10.38 -22.87
C SER A 148 3.92 -9.82 -22.65
N SER A 149 3.63 -9.25 -21.48
CA SER A 149 2.34 -8.65 -21.15
C SER A 149 2.54 -7.30 -20.46
N PRO A 150 1.68 -6.30 -20.75
CA PRO A 150 1.72 -5.03 -20.04
C PRO A 150 1.14 -5.14 -18.62
N ASP A 151 0.43 -6.22 -18.26
CA ASP A 151 -0.46 -6.22 -17.08
C ASP A 151 0.27 -6.38 -15.72
N SER A 152 1.58 -6.66 -15.73
CA SER A 152 2.33 -6.85 -14.49
C SER A 152 2.83 -5.52 -13.90
N HIS A 153 3.04 -5.48 -12.58
CA HIS A 153 3.68 -4.33 -11.93
C HIS A 153 5.12 -4.12 -12.43
N GLN A 154 5.81 -5.20 -12.79
CA GLN A 154 7.14 -5.14 -13.40
C GLN A 154 7.10 -4.46 -14.78
N ALA A 155 6.06 -4.70 -15.57
CA ALA A 155 5.85 -3.97 -16.82
C ALA A 155 5.58 -2.50 -16.58
N LEU A 156 4.78 -2.15 -15.57
CA LEU A 156 4.56 -0.77 -15.19
C LEU A 156 5.87 -0.07 -14.80
N GLU A 157 6.71 -0.71 -13.98
CA GLU A 157 8.02 -0.16 -13.60
C GLU A 157 8.93 0.06 -14.81
N ALA A 158 8.99 -0.89 -15.75
CA ALA A 158 9.75 -0.74 -16.99
C ALA A 158 9.23 0.44 -17.84
N MET A 159 7.91 0.58 -17.96
CA MET A 159 7.29 1.70 -18.68
C MET A 159 7.52 3.05 -18.00
N MET A 160 7.48 3.12 -16.67
CA MET A 160 7.81 4.34 -15.92
C MET A 160 9.26 4.74 -16.10
N LEU A 161 10.19 3.76 -16.07
CA LEU A 161 11.61 4.01 -16.29
C LEU A 161 11.88 4.53 -17.72
N ALA A 162 11.26 3.93 -18.74
CA ALA A 162 11.36 4.43 -20.11
C ALA A 162 10.74 5.83 -20.27
N ALA A 163 9.59 6.09 -19.63
CA ALA A 163 8.95 7.40 -19.64
C ALA A 163 9.86 8.50 -19.06
N GLU A 164 10.54 8.21 -17.95
CA GLU A 164 11.51 9.13 -17.34
C GLU A 164 12.73 9.38 -18.23
N GLN A 165 13.31 8.32 -18.79
CA GLN A 165 14.52 8.42 -19.61
C GLN A 165 14.31 9.25 -20.87
N HIS A 166 13.15 9.11 -21.50
CA HIS A 166 12.82 9.79 -22.76
C HIS A 166 11.98 11.06 -22.58
N GLY A 167 11.65 11.44 -21.34
CA GLY A 167 10.80 12.59 -21.03
C GLY A 167 9.38 12.46 -21.62
N LEU A 168 8.86 11.24 -21.71
CA LEU A 168 7.57 10.91 -22.31
C LEU A 168 6.49 10.82 -21.25
N SER A 169 5.24 11.09 -21.63
CA SER A 169 4.11 10.78 -20.75
C SER A 169 3.94 9.26 -20.64
N LEU A 170 3.73 8.76 -19.43
CA LEU A 170 3.46 7.35 -19.15
C LEU A 170 2.25 6.82 -19.92
N THR A 171 1.23 7.65 -20.14
CA THR A 171 0.06 7.29 -20.96
C THR A 171 0.43 6.96 -22.41
N ALA A 172 1.35 7.72 -23.02
CA ALA A 172 1.79 7.47 -24.40
C ALA A 172 2.59 6.17 -24.50
N VAL A 173 3.52 5.96 -23.56
CA VAL A 173 4.32 4.74 -23.44
C VAL A 173 3.41 3.52 -23.28
N TRP A 174 2.50 3.56 -22.30
CA TRP A 174 1.56 2.46 -22.03
C TRP A 174 0.67 2.12 -23.22
N SER A 175 0.18 3.13 -23.94
CA SER A 175 -0.66 2.94 -25.12
C SER A 175 0.08 2.19 -26.24
N ARG A 176 1.36 2.54 -26.47
CA ARG A 176 2.21 1.86 -27.47
C ARG A 176 2.56 0.44 -27.08
N VAL A 177 2.93 0.21 -25.82
CA VAL A 177 3.21 -1.13 -25.31
C VAL A 177 1.98 -2.03 -25.40
N CYS A 178 0.80 -1.51 -25.06
CA CYS A 178 -0.46 -2.25 -25.22
C CYS A 178 -0.74 -2.59 -26.68
N GLN A 179 -0.44 -1.69 -27.62
CA GLN A 179 -0.60 -1.95 -29.05
C GLN A 179 0.33 -3.09 -29.51
N TRP A 180 1.62 -3.03 -29.18
CA TRP A 180 2.57 -4.08 -29.55
C TRP A 180 2.18 -5.45 -28.98
N CYS A 181 1.77 -5.50 -27.71
CA CYS A 181 1.35 -6.75 -27.07
C CYS A 181 0.09 -7.35 -27.72
N ARG A 182 -0.83 -6.51 -28.22
CA ARG A 182 -2.00 -6.96 -29.00
C ARG A 182 -1.60 -7.51 -30.36
N GLU A 183 -0.68 -6.85 -31.06
CA GLU A 183 -0.20 -7.29 -32.37
C GLU A 183 0.60 -8.61 -32.29
N THR A 184 1.33 -8.84 -31.20
CA THR A 184 2.08 -10.09 -30.97
C THR A 184 1.22 -11.25 -30.47
N THR A 185 -0.04 -11.01 -30.08
CA THR A 185 -0.97 -12.05 -29.64
C THR A 185 -1.88 -12.43 -30.80
N PRO A 186 -1.63 -13.53 -31.55
CA PRO A 186 -2.50 -13.89 -32.64
C PRO A 186 -3.88 -14.27 -32.08
N SER A 187 -4.92 -13.61 -32.60
CA SER A 187 -6.32 -13.91 -32.33
C SER A 187 -6.59 -15.38 -32.65
N ARG A 188 -6.75 -16.19 -31.60
CA ARG A 188 -7.17 -17.60 -31.66
C ARG A 188 -8.68 -17.72 -31.95
N LYS A 189 -9.19 -17.00 -32.97
CA LYS A 189 -10.60 -17.02 -33.38
C LYS A 189 -10.73 -17.16 -34.89
N SER A 190 -10.38 -18.33 -35.42
CA SER A 190 -10.82 -18.79 -36.74
C SER A 190 -10.61 -20.30 -36.91
N GLU A 191 -11.20 -21.15 -36.06
CA GLU A 191 -11.14 -22.62 -36.29
C GLU A 191 -12.40 -23.39 -35.90
N SER A 192 -13.51 -22.73 -35.59
CA SER A 192 -14.76 -23.40 -35.19
C SER A 192 -15.93 -23.21 -36.17
N GLN A 193 -15.65 -22.98 -37.47
CA GLN A 193 -16.72 -22.79 -38.47
C GLN A 193 -16.62 -23.67 -39.73
N GLN A 194 -15.73 -24.68 -39.77
CA GLN A 194 -15.59 -25.59 -40.92
C GLN A 194 -15.85 -27.09 -40.62
N ARG A 195 -16.42 -27.44 -39.46
CA ARG A 195 -16.65 -28.87 -39.10
C ARG A 195 -18.12 -29.32 -39.08
N LYS A 196 -19.02 -28.67 -39.83
CA LYS A 196 -20.43 -29.09 -39.95
C LYS A 196 -20.96 -29.31 -41.37
N GLU A 197 -20.09 -29.40 -42.38
CA GLU A 197 -20.49 -29.86 -43.72
C GLU A 197 -19.52 -30.93 -44.20
N ALA A 198 -19.75 -32.17 -43.77
CA ALA A 198 -19.30 -33.41 -44.40
C ALA A 198 -20.23 -34.54 -43.93
#